data_AF-A0A961X7L9-F1
#
_entry.id   AF-A0A961X7L9-F1
#
_cell.length_a   1.000
_cell.length_b   1.000
_cell.length_c   1.000
_cell.angle_alpha   90.00
_cell.angle_beta   90.00
_cell.angle_gamma   90.00
#
_symmetry.space_group_name_H-M   'P 1'
#
loop_
_entity.id
_entity.type
_entity.pdbx_description
1 polymer ?
#
loop_
_entity_poly.entity_id
_entity_poly.type
_entity_poly.pdbx_seq_one_letter_code
_entity_poly.pdbx_strand_id
1 'polypeptide(L)' 'MLLEKFQMIDRITEVDLDAKKMSAFSIVPDDSPVFEGHFPGHPLVPGVLMIEIMAQCS' A
#
# COMPACT_ATOMS: atom_id res chain seq x y z
N MET A 1 1.07 -3.34 6.24
CA MET A 1 1.86 -3.59 5.02
C MET A 1 3.15 -4.32 5.40
N LEU A 2 3.54 -5.34 4.64
CA LEU A 2 4.80 -6.09 4.82
C LEU A 2 5.66 -5.94 3.55
N LEU A 3 6.62 -5.01 3.60
CA LEU A 3 7.43 -4.62 2.44
C LEU A 3 8.28 -5.79 1.93
N GLU A 4 8.84 -6.60 2.83
CA GLU A 4 9.76 -7.68 2.52
C GLU A 4 9.11 -8.85 1.77
N LYS A 5 7.78 -9.01 1.92
CA LYS A 5 6.97 -10.00 1.21
C LYS A 5 6.14 -9.38 0.08
N PHE A 6 6.27 -8.08 -0.13
CA PHE A 6 5.46 -7.30 -1.05
C PHE A 6 3.94 -7.41 -0.81
N GLN A 7 3.53 -7.63 0.43
CA GLN A 7 2.12 -7.69 0.83
C GLN A 7 1.67 -6.29 1.26
N MET A 8 1.06 -5.53 0.35
CA MET A 8 0.81 -4.10 0.57
C MET A 8 -0.57 -3.80 1.12
N ILE A 9 -1.55 -4.69 0.95
CA ILE A 9 -2.91 -4.53 1.50
C ILE A 9 -3.00 -5.12 2.90
N ASP A 10 -3.54 -4.36 3.85
CA ASP A 10 -3.83 -4.84 5.21
C ASP A 10 -5.20 -5.53 5.28
N ARG A 11 -6.21 -4.96 4.63
CA ARG A 11 -7.55 -5.54 4.55
C ARG A 11 -8.32 -5.03 3.34
N ILE A 12 -9.20 -5.88 2.81
CA ILE A 12 -10.28 -5.47 1.91
C ILE A 12 -11.41 -4.89 2.77
N THR A 13 -11.91 -3.72 2.41
CA THR A 13 -12.99 -3.04 3.14
C THR A 13 -14.34 -3.16 2.46
N GLU A 14 -14.38 -3.32 1.14
CA GLU A 14 -15.61 -3.45 0.36
C GLU A 14 -15.35 -4.25 -0.91
N VAL A 15 -16.32 -5.08 -1.30
CA VAL A 15 -16.37 -5.78 -2.59
C VAL A 15 -17.79 -5.69 -3.12
N ASP A 16 -17.98 -5.02 -4.24
CA ASP A 16 -19.22 -4.96 -5.00
C ASP A 16 -19.02 -5.67 -6.34
N LEU A 17 -19.55 -6.88 -6.45
CA LEU A 17 -19.41 -7.74 -7.63
C LEU A 17 -20.25 -7.23 -8.81
N ASP A 18 -21.40 -6.61 -8.54
CA ASP A 18 -22.29 -6.11 -9.58
C ASP A 18 -21.72 -4.84 -10.22
N ALA A 19 -21.20 -3.93 -9.39
CA ALA A 19 -20.54 -2.71 -9.86
C ALA A 19 -19.09 -2.92 -10.31
N LYS A 20 -18.52 -4.12 -10.10
CA LYS A 20 -17.09 -4.44 -10.33
C LYS A 20 -16.16 -3.45 -9.63
N LYS A 21 -16.42 -3.21 -8.33
CA LYS A 21 -15.64 -2.30 -7.50
C LYS A 21 -15.09 -3.03 -6.27
N MET A 22 -13.88 -2.67 -5.91
CA MET A 22 -13.23 -3.11 -4.67
C MET A 22 -12.61 -1.91 -3.98
N SER A 23 -12.60 -1.93 -2.65
CA SER A 23 -11.83 -0.99 -1.84
C SER A 23 -10.97 -1.75 -0.84
N ALA A 24 -9.73 -1.28 -0.66
CA ALA A 24 -8.77 -1.84 0.27
C ALA A 24 -8.21 -0.74 1.18
N PHE A 25 -7.74 -1.15 2.34
CA PHE A 25 -7.08 -0.30 3.31
C PHE A 25 -5.65 -0.78 3.53
N SER A 26 -4.73 0.18 3.60
CA SER A 26 -3.32 -0.05 3.86
C SER A 26 -2.75 1.09 4.67
N ILE A 27 -1.91 0.75 5.66
CA ILE A 27 -1.03 1.69 6.37
C ILE A 27 0.42 1.29 6.07
N VAL A 28 1.23 2.27 5.72
CA VAL A 28 2.70 2.14 5.73
C VAL A 28 3.16 2.50 7.16
N PRO A 29 3.75 1.55 7.92
CA PRO A 29 4.25 1.85 9.27
C PRO A 29 5.32 2.94 9.25
N ASP A 30 5.32 3.83 10.25
CA ASP A 30 6.29 4.93 10.34
C ASP A 30 7.76 4.46 10.43
N ASP A 31 7.97 3.26 10.96
CA ASP A 31 9.27 2.58 11.08
C ASP A 31 9.60 1.69 9.86
N SER A 32 8.81 1.78 8.79
CA SER A 32 9.04 1.00 7.58
C SER A 32 10.39 1.34 6.93
N PRO A 33 11.17 0.33 6.49
CA PRO A 33 12.47 0.55 5.86
C PRO A 33 12.39 1.32 4.54
N VAL A 34 11.19 1.47 3.95
CA VAL A 34 10.99 2.33 2.78
C VAL A 34 11.41 3.78 3.04
N PHE A 35 11.25 4.26 4.26
CA PHE A 35 11.55 5.64 4.64
C PHE A 35 13.04 5.88 4.89
N GLU A 36 13.86 4.84 5.05
CA GLU A 36 15.32 4.97 5.15
C GLU A 36 15.91 5.53 3.84
N GLY A 37 15.33 5.14 2.70
CA GLY A 37 15.80 5.52 1.37
C GLY A 37 14.94 6.56 0.64
N HIS A 38 13.70 6.81 1.09
CA HIS A 38 12.75 7.67 0.38
C HIS A 38 12.08 8.67 1.32
N PHE A 39 12.71 9.81 1.62
CA PHE A 39 14.10 10.16 1.37
C PHE A 39 14.81 10.39 2.70
N PRO A 40 16.15 10.21 2.80
CA PRO A 40 16.88 10.52 4.02
C PRO A 40 16.61 11.94 4.52
N GLY A 41 16.11 12.07 5.75
CA GLY A 41 15.72 13.36 6.35
C GLY A 41 14.39 13.95 5.84
N HIS A 42 13.72 13.31 4.89
CA HIS A 42 12.41 13.69 4.35
C HIS A 42 11.59 12.43 3.99
N PRO A 43 11.01 11.73 4.97
CA PRO A 43 10.27 10.49 4.72
C PRO A 43 9.02 10.76 3.89
N LEU A 44 8.84 9.99 2.83
CA LEU A 44 7.72 10.06 1.89
C LEU A 44 7.39 8.67 1.37
N VAL A 45 6.11 8.33 1.22
CA VAL A 45 5.75 7.05 0.60
C VAL A 45 6.08 7.11 -0.90
N PRO A 46 6.82 6.13 -1.47
CA PRO A 46 7.06 6.08 -2.90
C PRO A 46 5.75 5.90 -3.67
N GLY A 47 5.53 6.71 -4.71
CA GLY A 47 4.32 6.62 -5.54
C GLY A 47 4.13 5.25 -6.19
N VAL A 48 5.23 4.53 -6.49
CA VAL A 48 5.18 3.16 -7.01
C VAL A 48 4.56 2.16 -6.02
N LEU A 49 4.70 2.37 -4.71
CA LEU A 49 4.02 1.52 -3.71
C LEU A 49 2.53 1.81 -3.64
N MET A 50 2.12 3.06 -3.87
CA MET A 50 0.70 3.40 -4.00
C MET A 50 0.08 2.70 -5.22
N ILE A 51 0.81 2.66 -6.34
CA ILE A 51 0.38 1.94 -7.55
C ILE A 51 0.30 0.43 -7.28
N GLU A 52 1.27 -0.14 -6.58
CA GLU A 52 1.25 -1.56 -6.20
C GLU A 52 0.01 -1.90 -5.34
N ILE A 53 -0.33 -1.07 -4.35
CA ILE A 53 -1.55 -1.26 -3.54
C ILE A 53 -2.80 -1.26 -4.42
N MET A 54 -2.90 -0.34 -5.38
CA MET A 54 -4.02 -0.29 -6.33
C MET A 54 -4.03 -1.52 -7.25
N ALA A 55 -2.87 -2.00 -7.69
CA ALA A 55 -2.76 -3.19 -8.54
C ALA A 55 -3.21 -4.46 -7.79
N GLN A 56 -2.84 -4.61 -6.52
CA GLN A 56 -3.32 -5.71 -5.66
C GLN A 56 -4.84 -5.62 -5.38
N CYS A 57 -5.44 -4.42 -5.50
CA CYS A 57 -6.86 -4.14 -5.30
C CYS A 57 -7.61 -3.87 -6.63
N SER A 58 -7.30 -4.64 -7.68
CA SER A 58 -7.90 -4.49 -9.03
C SER A 58 -8.97 -5.53 -9.37
#